data_AF-A0A0A1SIY3-F1
#
_entry.id   AF-A0A0A1SIY3-F1
#
_cell.length_a   1.000
_cell.length_b   1.000
_cell.length_c   1.000
_cell.angle_alpha   90.00
_cell.angle_beta   90.00
_cell.angle_gamma   90.00
#
_symmetry.space_group_name_H-M   'P 1'
#
loop_
_entity.id
_entity.type
_entity.pdbx_description
1 polymer ?
#
loop_
_entity_poly.entity_id
_entity_poly.type
_entity_poly.pdbx_seq_one_letter_code
_entity_poly.pdbx_strand_id
1 'polypeptide(L)'
;MTPSISDIDARPWVLDGGHEVHPWPPEARPIPAHLDTLPSEVLLQILDHLDVCDLMSTSRANHHLRALSLSPILHYYRLQRTRLILPPLLTPPHRPRLSDLIDKSIFVTPTSVISKRLARSLVSIRLSRRLASRPSPVTLVQRAVLPPECVPGMTTVHVTPALVATRRSIEKERVKDGLRRWIASKWKGQVQQREENAKQHDELRGVGRVWKLTRFWESVSKGERMPA
;
A
#
# COMPACT_ATOMS: atom_id res chain seq x y z
N MET A 1 59.93 31.38 21.99
CA MET A 1 59.04 32.23 22.79
C MET A 1 58.19 31.30 23.63
N THR A 2 58.35 31.40 24.95
CA THR A 2 57.83 30.54 26.02
C THR A 2 56.34 30.84 26.33
N PRO A 3 55.63 30.02 27.14
CA PRO A 3 55.78 29.98 28.62
C PRO A 3 55.98 28.54 29.14
N SER A 4 56.98 28.21 29.96
CA SER A 4 57.07 28.30 31.44
C SER A 4 55.77 28.01 32.20
N ILE A 5 55.66 26.79 32.74
CA ILE A 5 54.74 26.44 33.82
C ILE A 5 55.60 25.90 34.96
N SER A 6 56.22 26.84 35.66
CA SER A 6 56.56 26.71 37.07
C SER A 6 55.55 27.59 37.82
N ASP A 7 55.11 27.12 38.98
CA ASP A 7 54.11 27.72 39.89
C ASP A 7 52.67 27.30 39.67
N ILE A 8 52.32 26.15 40.26
CA ILE A 8 51.05 26.01 41.01
C ILE A 8 51.36 25.26 42.31
N ASP A 9 51.64 26.06 43.34
CA ASP A 9 51.31 25.88 44.76
C ASP A 9 51.38 24.47 45.37
N ALA A 10 52.58 24.17 45.90
CA ALA A 10 52.71 23.33 47.07
C ALA A 10 52.22 24.10 48.32
N ARG A 11 50.92 24.03 48.60
CA ARG A 11 50.38 24.34 49.93
C ARG A 11 49.99 23.03 50.63
N PRO A 12 50.62 22.67 51.75
CA PRO A 12 50.15 21.57 52.56
C PRO A 12 48.86 22.00 53.27
N TRP A 13 47.80 21.21 53.11
CA TRP A 13 46.62 21.30 53.95
C TRP A 13 47.01 20.79 55.33
N VAL A 14 47.13 21.70 56.29
CA VAL A 14 47.21 21.35 57.72
C VAL A 14 45.82 20.91 58.13
N LEU A 15 45.66 19.63 58.40
CA LEU A 15 44.52 19.05 59.11
C LEU A 15 45.05 18.40 60.38
N ASP A 16 44.51 18.85 61.50
CA ASP A 16 44.69 18.26 62.83
C ASP A 16 44.37 16.76 62.82
N GLY A 17 45.20 15.98 63.51
CA GLY A 17 44.93 14.58 63.83
C GLY A 17 45.96 13.63 63.24
N GLY A 18 46.94 13.24 64.05
CA GLY A 18 48.05 12.35 63.68
C GLY A 18 47.60 10.95 63.26
N HIS A 19 47.45 10.74 61.96
CA HIS A 19 47.50 9.43 61.34
C HIS A 19 48.27 9.55 60.02
N GLU A 20 49.48 8.99 59.97
CA GLU A 20 50.27 8.89 58.75
C GLU A 20 49.51 8.01 57.74
N VAL A 21 48.97 8.62 56.69
CA VAL A 21 48.48 7.90 55.51
C VAL A 21 49.62 7.91 54.50
N HIS A 22 50.28 6.76 54.35
CA HIS A 22 51.23 6.53 53.26
C HIS A 22 50.56 6.91 51.92
N PRO A 23 51.22 7.69 51.05
CA PRO A 23 50.72 7.92 49.70
C PRO A 23 50.66 6.59 48.96
N TRP A 24 49.47 6.20 48.51
CA TRP A 24 49.30 5.14 47.53
C TRP A 24 50.24 5.40 46.33
N PRO A 25 50.84 4.36 45.71
CA PRO A 25 51.71 4.55 44.57
C PRO A 25 50.94 5.29 43.46
N PRO A 26 51.60 6.15 42.66
CA PRO A 26 50.92 6.92 41.64
C PRO A 26 50.22 5.95 40.70
N GLU A 27 48.90 5.95 40.80
CA GLU A 27 47.97 5.22 39.97
C GLU A 27 48.38 5.48 38.52
N ALA A 28 48.78 4.40 37.83
CA ALA A 28 49.22 4.46 36.45
C ALA A 28 48.15 5.18 35.65
N ARG A 29 48.43 6.44 35.26
CA ARG A 29 47.57 7.19 34.34
C ARG A 29 47.34 6.25 33.16
N PRO A 30 46.08 5.93 32.80
CA PRO A 30 45.85 5.10 31.63
C PRO A 30 46.51 5.81 30.46
N ILE A 31 47.57 5.20 29.93
CA ILE A 31 48.24 5.68 28.72
C ILE A 31 47.11 5.75 27.68
N PRO A 32 46.88 6.91 27.03
CA PRO A 32 45.88 6.98 25.98
C PRO A 32 46.19 5.87 24.98
N ALA A 33 45.27 4.91 24.86
CA ALA A 33 45.43 3.77 23.96
C ALA A 33 45.40 4.30 22.53
N HIS A 34 46.59 4.63 22.01
CA HIS A 34 46.75 5.06 20.65
C HIS A 34 46.75 3.83 19.74
N LEU A 35 46.15 3.95 18.56
CA LEU A 35 46.10 2.85 17.57
C LEU A 35 47.51 2.30 17.25
N ASP A 36 48.54 3.12 17.41
CA ASP A 36 49.95 2.76 17.17
C ASP A 36 50.55 1.82 18.22
N THR A 37 49.88 1.67 19.37
CA THR A 37 50.28 0.71 20.42
C THR A 37 49.72 -0.68 20.19
N LEU A 38 48.80 -0.84 19.23
CA LEU A 38 48.22 -2.14 18.89
C LEU A 38 49.20 -2.98 18.05
N PRO A 39 49.20 -4.31 18.24
CA PRO A 39 49.92 -5.21 17.36
C PRO A 39 49.47 -5.06 15.89
N SER A 40 50.43 -5.22 14.96
CA SER A 40 50.17 -5.07 13.53
C SER A 40 49.12 -6.06 13.01
N GLU A 41 48.99 -7.23 13.63
CA GLU A 41 48.00 -8.26 13.30
C GLU A 41 46.57 -7.76 13.56
N VAL A 42 46.35 -7.06 14.68
CA VAL A 42 45.04 -6.50 15.05
C VAL A 42 44.69 -5.36 14.11
N LEU A 43 45.67 -4.51 13.78
CA LEU A 43 45.48 -3.43 12.82
C LEU A 43 45.16 -3.97 11.42
N LEU A 44 45.85 -5.02 10.97
CA LEU A 44 45.57 -5.66 9.68
C LEU A 44 44.16 -6.25 9.62
N GLN A 45 43.68 -6.86 10.71
CA GLN A 45 42.29 -7.35 10.79
C GLN A 45 41.29 -6.20 10.67
N ILE A 46 41.50 -5.08 11.36
CA ILE A 46 40.61 -3.91 11.26
C ILE A 46 40.62 -3.35 9.82
N LEU A 47 41.81 -3.15 9.25
CA LEU A 47 41.97 -2.59 7.90
C LEU A 47 41.40 -3.50 6.80
N ASP A 48 41.33 -4.82 7.00
CA ASP A 48 40.73 -5.80 6.08
C ASP A 48 39.21 -5.59 5.90
N HIS A 49 38.53 -4.93 6.85
CA HIS A 49 37.11 -4.61 6.78
C HIS A 49 36.79 -3.22 6.23
N LEU A 50 37.78 -2.36 6.03
CA LEU A 50 37.56 -1.01 5.53
C LEU A 50 37.38 -0.99 4.00
N ASP A 51 36.59 -0.04 3.52
CA ASP A 51 36.46 0.23 2.09
C ASP A 51 37.75 0.86 1.53
N VAL A 52 37.90 0.84 0.20
CA VAL A 52 39.10 1.38 -0.47
C VAL A 52 39.32 2.85 -0.15
N CYS A 53 38.25 3.64 -0.05
CA CYS A 53 38.31 5.06 0.29
C CYS A 53 38.78 5.30 1.74
N ASP A 54 38.32 4.47 2.67
CA ASP A 54 38.67 4.57 4.09
C ASP A 54 40.10 4.12 4.34
N LEU A 55 40.52 3.05 3.65
CA LEU A 55 41.90 2.57 3.69
C LEU A 55 42.88 3.62 3.15
N MET A 56 42.52 4.32 2.07
CA MET A 56 43.30 5.47 1.58
C MET A 56 43.38 6.59 2.62
N SER A 57 42.28 6.87 3.33
CA SER A 57 42.23 7.89 4.38
C SER A 57 43.12 7.52 5.58
N THR A 58 43.10 6.27 6.02
CA THR A 58 43.99 5.77 7.10
C THR A 58 45.46 5.82 6.73
N SER A 59 45.80 5.59 5.45
CA SER A 59 47.18 5.70 4.95
C SER A 59 47.78 7.10 5.05
N ARG A 60 46.92 8.14 5.11
CA ARG A 60 47.34 9.54 5.21
C ARG A 60 47.43 10.03 6.65
N ALA A 61 46.86 9.29 7.61
CA ALA A 61 46.82 9.67 9.01
C ALA A 61 48.13 9.33 9.75
N ASN A 62 48.79 8.21 9.41
CA ASN A 62 50.04 7.79 10.05
C ASN A 62 50.94 7.01 9.07
N HIS A 63 52.25 7.18 9.18
CA HIS A 63 53.26 6.37 8.46
C HIS A 63 53.16 4.86 8.76
N HIS A 64 52.85 4.48 10.00
CA HIS A 64 52.69 3.06 10.35
C HIS A 64 51.47 2.45 9.65
N LEU A 65 50.32 3.13 9.72
CA LEU A 65 49.10 2.73 9.01
C LEU A 65 49.27 2.80 7.48
N ARG A 66 50.10 3.72 6.97
CA ARG A 66 50.48 3.76 5.55
C ARG A 66 51.21 2.50 5.11
N ALA A 67 52.16 2.00 5.92
CA ALA A 67 52.88 0.78 5.61
C ALA A 67 51.95 -0.45 5.64
N LEU A 68 51.05 -0.52 6.64
CA LEU A 68 50.11 -1.63 6.78
C LEU A 68 49.01 -1.63 5.71
N SER A 69 48.44 -0.46 5.37
CA SER A 69 47.42 -0.31 4.33
C SER A 69 47.97 -0.66 2.93
N LEU A 70 49.24 -0.35 2.66
CA LEU A 70 49.91 -0.72 1.41
C LEU A 70 50.53 -2.14 1.43
N SER A 71 50.35 -2.89 2.53
CA SER A 71 50.94 -4.22 2.65
C SER A 71 50.29 -5.22 1.68
N PRO A 72 51.07 -6.10 1.03
CA PRO A 72 50.53 -7.11 0.11
C PRO A 72 49.70 -8.16 0.86
N ILE A 73 50.00 -8.38 2.14
CA ILE A 73 49.31 -9.35 3.02
C ILE A 73 47.85 -8.94 3.22
N LEU A 74 47.58 -7.66 3.48
CA LEU A 74 46.21 -7.13 3.57
C LEU A 74 45.44 -7.35 2.26
N HIS A 75 46.07 -7.06 1.12
CA HIS A 75 45.43 -7.22 -0.19
C HIS A 75 45.12 -8.69 -0.50
N TYR A 76 45.99 -9.61 -0.07
CA TYR A 76 45.78 -11.05 -0.19
C TYR A 76 44.54 -11.51 0.60
N TYR A 77 44.40 -11.09 1.86
CA TYR A 77 43.23 -11.44 2.68
C TYR A 77 41.93 -10.88 2.12
N ARG A 78 41.93 -9.61 1.68
CA ARG A 78 40.77 -9.00 1.02
C ARG A 78 40.38 -9.74 -0.25
N LEU A 79 41.36 -10.17 -1.04
CA LEU A 79 41.12 -10.95 -2.25
C LEU A 79 40.54 -12.33 -1.93
N GLN A 80 41.07 -13.02 -0.91
CA GLN A 80 40.51 -14.31 -0.47
C GLN A 80 39.08 -14.15 0.03
N ARG A 81 38.81 -13.16 0.89
CA ARG A 81 37.47 -12.88 1.42
C ARG A 81 36.48 -12.56 0.31
N THR A 82 36.84 -11.69 -0.63
CA THR A 82 35.97 -11.37 -1.78
C THR A 82 35.72 -12.59 -2.65
N ARG A 83 36.73 -13.44 -2.89
CA ARG A 83 36.55 -14.72 -3.61
C ARG A 83 35.57 -15.67 -2.92
N LEU A 84 35.47 -15.64 -1.59
CA LEU A 84 34.52 -16.46 -0.84
C LEU A 84 33.10 -15.86 -0.84
N ILE A 85 32.99 -14.53 -0.70
CA ILE A 85 31.69 -13.84 -0.53
C ILE A 85 31.00 -13.57 -1.87
N LEU A 86 31.74 -13.21 -2.92
CA LEU A 86 31.17 -12.72 -4.17
C LEU A 86 30.38 -13.79 -4.96
N PRO A 87 30.85 -15.06 -5.09
CA PRO A 87 30.13 -16.07 -5.86
C PRO A 87 28.66 -16.30 -5.41
N PRO A 88 28.34 -16.52 -4.11
CA PRO A 88 26.95 -16.73 -3.69
C PRO A 88 26.05 -15.50 -3.89
N LEU A 89 26.61 -14.29 -3.89
CA LEU A 89 25.86 -13.05 -4.13
C LEU A 89 25.56 -12.83 -5.61
N LEU A 90 26.42 -13.33 -6.50
CA LEU A 90 26.22 -13.27 -7.95
C LEU A 90 25.34 -14.40 -8.48
N THR A 91 25.20 -15.50 -7.74
CA THR A 91 24.31 -16.59 -8.11
C THR A 91 22.86 -16.31 -7.67
N PRO A 92 21.85 -16.79 -8.42
CA PRO A 92 20.47 -16.79 -7.95
C PRO A 92 20.35 -17.60 -6.64
N PRO A 93 19.51 -17.19 -5.67
CA PRO A 93 18.44 -16.19 -5.73
C PRO A 93 18.85 -14.76 -5.33
N HIS A 94 20.08 -14.55 -4.85
CA HIS A 94 20.53 -13.23 -4.39
C HIS A 94 20.58 -12.23 -5.55
N ARG A 95 21.04 -12.71 -6.71
CA ARG A 95 20.93 -11.97 -7.98
C ARG A 95 19.62 -12.34 -8.69
N PRO A 96 18.70 -11.37 -8.92
CA PRO A 96 17.50 -11.62 -9.72
C PRO A 96 17.86 -11.96 -11.16
N ARG A 97 17.02 -12.76 -11.82
CA ARG A 97 17.24 -13.14 -13.22
C ARG A 97 17.00 -11.95 -14.14
N LEU A 98 17.58 -12.00 -15.34
CA LEU A 98 17.38 -10.95 -16.34
C LEU A 98 15.90 -10.80 -16.74
N SER A 99 15.16 -11.90 -16.83
CA SER A 99 13.71 -11.91 -17.05
C SER A 99 12.99 -11.06 -16.01
N ASP A 100 13.29 -11.28 -14.73
CA ASP A 100 12.62 -10.61 -13.62
C ASP A 100 12.92 -9.11 -13.63
N LEU A 101 14.12 -8.73 -14.05
CA LEU A 101 14.51 -7.33 -14.21
C LEU A 101 13.80 -6.66 -15.41
N ILE A 102 13.55 -7.40 -16.48
CA ILE A 102 12.77 -6.93 -17.65
C ILE A 102 11.30 -6.76 -17.25
N ASP A 103 10.72 -7.74 -16.55
CA ASP A 103 9.32 -7.72 -16.09
C ASP A 103 9.09 -6.55 -15.12
N LYS A 104 10.05 -6.29 -14.23
CA LYS A 104 10.03 -5.13 -13.32
C LYS A 104 10.40 -3.81 -14.01
N SER A 105 10.66 -3.82 -15.31
CA SER A 105 11.07 -2.66 -16.10
C SER A 105 12.35 -1.94 -15.64
N ILE A 106 13.21 -2.64 -14.90
CA ILE A 106 14.51 -2.16 -14.41
C ILE A 106 15.55 -2.27 -15.52
N PHE A 107 15.62 -3.42 -16.19
CA PHE A 107 16.48 -3.60 -17.35
C PHE A 107 15.74 -3.18 -18.62
N VAL A 108 16.27 -2.19 -19.33
CA VAL A 108 15.64 -1.65 -20.53
C VAL A 108 16.60 -1.77 -21.70
N THR A 109 16.18 -2.52 -22.72
CA THR A 109 16.91 -2.60 -23.99
C THR A 109 16.67 -1.34 -24.84
N PRO A 110 17.59 -0.99 -25.76
CA PRO A 110 17.38 0.13 -26.68
C PRO A 110 16.06 0.03 -27.47
N THR A 111 15.68 -1.20 -27.86
CA THR A 111 14.41 -1.49 -28.52
C THR A 111 13.19 -1.21 -27.62
N SER A 112 13.28 -1.50 -26.32
CA SER A 112 12.25 -1.19 -25.33
C SER A 112 12.09 0.32 -25.12
N VAL A 113 13.19 1.08 -25.16
CA VAL A 113 13.11 2.56 -25.11
C VAL A 113 12.36 3.11 -26.32
N ILE A 114 12.74 2.66 -27.52
CA ILE A 114 12.10 3.10 -28.77
C ILE A 114 10.63 2.69 -28.82
N SER A 115 10.29 1.45 -28.44
CA SER A 115 8.91 0.97 -28.43
C SER A 115 8.04 1.74 -27.45
N LYS A 116 8.55 2.08 -26.25
CA LYS A 116 7.86 2.95 -25.27
C LYS A 116 7.59 4.33 -25.84
N ARG A 117 8.57 4.93 -26.55
CA ARG A 117 8.40 6.24 -27.19
C ARG A 117 7.31 6.20 -28.26
N LEU A 118 7.33 5.18 -29.11
CA LEU A 118 6.30 4.97 -30.14
C LEU A 118 4.92 4.74 -29.49
N ALA A 119 4.82 3.87 -28.50
CA ALA A 119 3.58 3.60 -27.78
C ALA A 119 2.98 4.88 -27.16
N ARG A 120 3.80 5.72 -26.52
CA ARG A 120 3.36 7.02 -25.99
C ARG A 120 2.86 7.96 -27.09
N SER A 121 3.57 8.02 -28.22
CA SER A 121 3.15 8.83 -29.38
C SER A 121 1.79 8.37 -29.92
N LEU A 122 1.60 7.07 -30.10
CA LEU A 122 0.33 6.50 -30.57
C LEU A 122 -0.81 6.71 -29.57
N VAL A 123 -0.56 6.56 -28.27
CA VAL A 123 -1.55 6.85 -27.23
C VAL A 123 -1.91 8.34 -27.24
N SER A 124 -0.94 9.24 -27.39
CA SER A 124 -1.19 10.68 -27.51
C SER A 124 -2.09 11.01 -28.70
N ILE A 125 -1.79 10.47 -29.89
CA ILE A 125 -2.62 10.64 -31.10
C ILE A 125 -4.03 10.07 -30.90
N ARG A 126 -4.15 8.90 -30.26
CA ARG A 126 -5.46 8.31 -29.96
C ARG A 126 -6.26 9.16 -28.99
N LEU A 127 -5.62 9.68 -27.94
CA LEU A 127 -6.26 10.54 -26.95
C LEU A 127 -6.68 11.86 -27.57
N SER A 128 -5.84 12.53 -28.35
CA SER A 128 -6.20 13.80 -29.00
C SER A 128 -7.44 13.64 -29.90
N ARG A 129 -7.49 12.56 -30.69
CA ARG A 129 -8.67 12.22 -31.50
C ARG A 129 -9.91 11.96 -30.65
N ARG A 130 -9.80 11.19 -29.57
CA ARG A 130 -10.93 10.85 -28.67
C ARG A 130 -11.44 12.05 -27.89
N LEU A 131 -10.56 12.97 -27.51
CA LEU A 131 -10.90 14.21 -26.83
C LEU A 131 -11.60 15.19 -27.77
N ALA A 132 -11.17 15.28 -29.03
CA ALA A 132 -11.86 16.08 -30.05
C ALA A 132 -13.28 15.55 -30.32
N SER A 133 -13.47 14.23 -30.31
CA SER A 133 -14.79 13.59 -30.46
C SER A 133 -15.56 13.45 -29.14
N ARG A 134 -15.20 14.18 -28.07
CA ARG A 134 -15.78 13.98 -26.75
C ARG A 134 -17.26 14.42 -26.74
N PRO A 135 -18.20 13.54 -26.36
CA PRO A 135 -19.60 13.92 -26.23
C PRO A 135 -19.80 14.93 -25.09
N SER A 136 -20.71 15.88 -25.28
CA SER A 136 -21.04 16.87 -24.26
C SER A 136 -21.72 16.22 -23.06
N PRO A 137 -21.59 16.77 -21.83
CA PRO A 137 -22.24 16.19 -20.65
C PRO A 137 -23.76 16.09 -20.80
N VAL A 138 -24.38 17.02 -21.52
CA VAL A 138 -25.82 17.00 -21.83
C VAL A 138 -26.18 15.75 -22.63
N THR A 139 -25.41 15.40 -23.67
CA THR A 139 -25.66 14.17 -24.45
C THR A 139 -25.46 12.90 -23.63
N LEU A 140 -24.59 12.91 -22.63
CA LEU A 140 -24.41 11.77 -21.71
C LEU A 140 -25.61 11.60 -20.76
N VAL A 141 -26.22 12.69 -20.32
CA VAL A 141 -27.47 12.67 -19.53
C VAL A 141 -28.63 12.16 -20.38
N GLN A 142 -28.76 12.64 -21.62
CA GLN A 142 -29.80 12.16 -22.56
C GLN A 142 -29.70 10.66 -22.83
N ARG A 143 -28.48 10.12 -22.89
CA ARG A 143 -28.23 8.67 -23.03
C ARG A 143 -28.29 7.90 -21.71
N ALA A 144 -28.71 8.55 -20.61
CA ALA A 144 -28.79 7.99 -19.27
C ALA A 144 -27.47 7.39 -18.73
N VAL A 145 -26.31 7.81 -19.26
CA VAL A 145 -24.98 7.38 -18.79
C VAL A 145 -24.60 8.16 -17.52
N LEU A 146 -24.90 9.45 -17.49
CA LEU A 146 -24.64 10.33 -16.35
C LEU A 146 -25.97 10.81 -15.74
N PRO A 147 -26.11 10.85 -14.40
CA PRO A 147 -27.23 11.52 -13.74
C PRO A 147 -27.27 13.02 -14.08
N PRO A 148 -28.46 13.62 -14.26
CA PRO A 148 -28.60 15.06 -14.47
C PRO A 148 -28.11 15.87 -13.26
N GLU A 149 -28.24 15.31 -12.05
CA GLU A 149 -27.82 15.91 -10.77
C GLU A 149 -26.30 16.16 -10.68
N CYS A 150 -25.50 15.45 -11.49
CA CYS A 150 -24.03 15.56 -11.49
C CYS A 150 -23.50 16.61 -12.47
N VAL A 151 -24.36 17.16 -13.33
CA VAL A 151 -23.95 18.13 -14.35
C VAL A 151 -24.29 19.53 -13.87
N PRO A 152 -23.28 20.41 -13.68
CA PRO A 152 -23.53 21.79 -13.31
C PRO A 152 -24.50 22.48 -14.30
N GLY A 153 -25.52 23.16 -13.77
CA GLY A 153 -26.50 23.90 -14.56
C GLY A 153 -27.66 23.09 -15.14
N MET A 154 -27.69 21.76 -14.97
CA MET A 154 -28.80 20.91 -15.45
C MET A 154 -29.92 20.71 -14.40
N THR A 155 -29.58 20.86 -13.12
CA THR A 155 -30.48 20.70 -11.96
C THR A 155 -30.23 21.82 -10.95
N THR A 156 -31.23 22.10 -10.12
CA THR A 156 -31.15 23.15 -9.08
C THR A 156 -30.21 22.76 -7.93
N VAL A 157 -30.05 21.46 -7.66
CA VAL A 157 -29.19 20.92 -6.61
C VAL A 157 -28.12 20.05 -7.24
N HIS A 158 -26.90 20.56 -7.27
CA HIS A 158 -25.76 19.79 -7.74
C HIS A 158 -25.33 18.78 -6.67
N VAL A 159 -25.33 17.49 -7.02
CA VAL A 159 -24.86 16.41 -6.13
C VAL A 159 -23.48 15.93 -6.58
N THR A 160 -22.57 15.80 -5.63
CA THR A 160 -21.24 15.24 -5.91
C THR A 160 -21.38 13.77 -6.35
N PRO A 161 -20.58 13.31 -7.34
CA PRO A 161 -20.70 11.94 -7.87
C PRO A 161 -20.63 10.84 -6.79
N ALA A 162 -19.89 11.08 -5.72
CA ALA A 162 -19.77 10.16 -4.58
C ALA A 162 -21.11 9.89 -3.85
N LEU A 163 -22.04 10.86 -3.83
CA LEU A 163 -23.30 10.78 -3.10
C LEU A 163 -24.51 10.38 -3.98
N VAL A 164 -24.31 10.27 -5.29
CA VAL A 164 -25.39 9.95 -6.23
C VAL A 164 -25.95 8.57 -5.96
N ALA A 165 -25.07 7.59 -5.74
CA ALA A 165 -25.48 6.21 -5.53
C ALA A 165 -26.33 6.06 -4.27
N THR A 166 -25.91 6.72 -3.18
CA THR A 166 -26.64 6.71 -1.91
C THR A 166 -27.98 7.43 -2.05
N ARG A 167 -28.00 8.64 -2.63
CA ARG A 167 -29.24 9.37 -2.88
C ARG A 167 -30.23 8.57 -3.73
N ARG A 168 -29.79 8.01 -4.86
CA ARG A 168 -30.65 7.19 -5.73
C ARG A 168 -31.15 5.92 -5.03
N SER A 169 -30.34 5.30 -4.18
CA SER A 169 -30.77 4.14 -3.41
C SER A 169 -31.91 4.52 -2.45
N ILE A 170 -31.78 5.66 -1.77
CA ILE A 170 -32.80 6.19 -0.85
C ILE A 170 -34.07 6.55 -1.63
N GLU A 171 -33.95 7.23 -2.76
CA GLU A 171 -35.09 7.56 -3.63
C GLU A 171 -35.81 6.32 -4.13
N LYS A 172 -35.06 5.28 -4.54
CA LYS A 172 -35.63 3.99 -4.97
C LYS A 172 -36.41 3.32 -3.83
N GLU A 173 -35.85 3.29 -2.62
CA GLU A 173 -36.53 2.73 -1.45
C GLU A 173 -37.79 3.51 -1.11
N ARG A 174 -37.73 4.84 -1.14
CA ARG A 174 -38.92 5.71 -0.94
C ARG A 174 -40.02 5.43 -1.96
N VAL A 175 -39.67 5.28 -3.24
CA VAL A 175 -40.63 4.94 -4.31
C VAL A 175 -41.22 3.55 -4.08
N LYS A 176 -40.39 2.56 -3.72
CA LYS A 176 -40.84 1.20 -3.43
C LYS A 176 -41.83 1.17 -2.25
N ASP A 177 -41.53 1.88 -1.17
CA ASP A 177 -42.40 1.94 0.00
C ASP A 177 -43.67 2.77 -0.24
N GLY A 178 -43.58 3.79 -1.10
CA GLY A 178 -44.76 4.51 -1.60
C GLY A 178 -45.69 3.61 -2.41
N LEU A 179 -45.14 2.84 -3.35
CA LEU A 179 -45.89 1.89 -4.18
C LEU A 179 -46.53 0.78 -3.33
N ARG A 180 -45.79 0.21 -2.36
CA ARG A 180 -46.33 -0.81 -1.45
C ARG A 180 -47.55 -0.30 -0.69
N ARG A 181 -47.47 0.92 -0.15
CA ARG A 181 -48.59 1.56 0.57
C ARG A 181 -49.77 1.82 -0.37
N TRP A 182 -49.53 2.35 -1.57
CA TRP A 182 -50.59 2.59 -2.54
C TRP A 182 -51.29 1.29 -2.99
N ILE A 183 -50.52 0.24 -3.25
CA ILE A 183 -51.05 -1.09 -3.58
C ILE A 183 -51.91 -1.61 -2.43
N ALA A 184 -51.43 -1.52 -1.18
CA ALA A 184 -52.16 -2.00 -0.02
C ALA A 184 -53.47 -1.24 0.23
N SER A 185 -53.46 0.09 0.08
CA SER A 185 -54.62 0.92 0.43
C SER A 185 -55.63 1.09 -0.70
N LYS A 186 -55.19 1.32 -1.94
CA LYS A 186 -56.07 1.66 -3.06
C LYS A 186 -56.29 0.49 -4.00
N TRP A 187 -55.22 -0.21 -4.37
CA TRP A 187 -55.32 -1.29 -5.34
C TRP A 187 -55.99 -2.54 -4.75
N LYS A 188 -55.55 -3.02 -3.58
CA LYS A 188 -56.16 -4.20 -2.94
C LYS A 188 -57.65 -3.97 -2.63
N GLY A 189 -58.03 -2.80 -2.14
CA GLY A 189 -59.43 -2.47 -1.89
C GLY A 189 -60.27 -2.45 -3.18
N GLN A 190 -59.77 -1.84 -4.26
CA GLN A 190 -60.48 -1.82 -5.55
C GLN A 190 -60.53 -3.18 -6.23
N VAL A 191 -59.46 -3.97 -6.15
CA VAL A 191 -59.42 -5.35 -6.69
C VAL A 191 -60.36 -6.24 -5.89
N GLN A 192 -60.32 -6.18 -4.56
CA GLN A 192 -61.19 -6.96 -3.71
C GLN A 192 -62.67 -6.60 -3.94
N GLN A 193 -63.00 -5.31 -4.08
CA GLN A 193 -64.34 -4.87 -4.40
C GLN A 193 -64.78 -5.32 -5.82
N ARG A 194 -63.87 -5.34 -6.80
CA ARG A 194 -64.15 -5.88 -8.15
C ARG A 194 -64.31 -7.40 -8.14
N GLU A 195 -63.51 -8.12 -7.37
CA GLU A 195 -63.65 -9.57 -7.18
C GLU A 195 -64.96 -9.92 -6.47
N GLU A 196 -65.34 -9.15 -5.44
CA GLU A 196 -66.62 -9.31 -4.73
C GLU A 196 -67.80 -9.01 -5.67
N ASN A 197 -67.74 -7.93 -6.44
CA ASN A 197 -68.77 -7.62 -7.44
C ASN A 197 -68.84 -8.66 -8.57
N ALA A 198 -67.69 -9.21 -9.00
CA ALA A 198 -67.64 -10.30 -9.99
C ALA A 198 -68.24 -11.59 -9.42
N LYS A 199 -67.91 -11.96 -8.17
CA LYS A 199 -68.53 -13.09 -7.47
C LYS A 199 -70.04 -12.92 -7.35
N GLN A 200 -70.51 -11.75 -6.93
CA GLN A 200 -71.94 -11.45 -6.83
C GLN A 200 -72.63 -11.53 -8.21
N HIS A 201 -71.99 -11.03 -9.26
CA HIS A 201 -72.50 -11.11 -10.62
C HIS A 201 -72.55 -12.58 -11.14
N ASP A 202 -71.54 -13.38 -10.85
CA ASP A 202 -71.49 -14.80 -11.20
C ASP A 202 -72.50 -15.65 -10.40
N GLU A 203 -72.79 -15.26 -9.16
CA GLU A 203 -73.83 -15.85 -8.31
C GLU A 203 -75.24 -15.50 -8.82
N LEU A 204 -75.47 -14.24 -9.20
CA LEU A 204 -76.72 -13.76 -9.80
C LEU A 204 -77.01 -14.43 -11.15
N ARG A 205 -75.97 -14.69 -11.97
CA ARG A 205 -76.10 -15.45 -13.23
C ARG A 205 -76.11 -16.98 -13.04
N GLY A 206 -75.93 -17.48 -11.81
CA GLY A 206 -75.95 -18.92 -11.49
C GLY A 206 -74.71 -19.71 -11.93
N VAL A 207 -73.70 -19.05 -12.52
CA VAL A 207 -72.46 -19.67 -13.01
C VAL A 207 -71.64 -20.26 -11.86
N GLY A 208 -71.66 -19.62 -10.67
CA GLY A 208 -70.95 -20.12 -9.49
C GLY A 208 -71.43 -21.49 -8.97
N ARG A 209 -72.69 -21.88 -9.23
CA ARG A 209 -73.21 -23.22 -8.87
C ARG A 209 -72.74 -24.29 -9.86
N VAL A 210 -72.78 -23.97 -11.15
CA VAL A 210 -72.27 -24.86 -12.21
C VAL A 210 -70.77 -25.07 -12.05
N TRP A 211 -70.01 -24.00 -11.81
CA TRP A 211 -68.56 -24.08 -11.61
C TRP A 211 -68.17 -24.89 -10.35
N LYS A 212 -68.92 -24.76 -9.24
CA LYS A 212 -68.73 -25.61 -8.04
C LYS A 212 -69.01 -27.09 -8.34
N LEU A 213 -70.03 -27.40 -9.14
CA LEU A 213 -70.33 -28.77 -9.60
C LEU A 213 -69.23 -29.31 -10.51
N THR A 214 -68.75 -28.53 -11.48
CA THR A 214 -67.66 -28.94 -12.37
C THR A 214 -66.38 -29.20 -11.59
N ARG A 215 -66.02 -28.31 -10.66
CA ARG A 215 -64.83 -28.47 -9.82
C ARG A 215 -64.96 -29.62 -8.82
N PHE A 216 -66.17 -29.89 -8.32
CA PHE A 216 -66.47 -31.07 -7.51
C PHE A 216 -66.23 -32.36 -8.29
N TRP A 217 -66.76 -32.47 -9.52
CA TRP A 217 -66.54 -33.64 -10.38
C TRP A 217 -65.07 -33.80 -10.79
N GLU A 218 -64.33 -32.70 -11.01
CA GLU A 218 -62.88 -32.74 -11.24
C GLU A 218 -62.07 -33.19 -10.00
N SER A 219 -62.53 -32.86 -8.79
CA SER A 219 -61.88 -33.29 -7.55
C SER A 219 -62.14 -34.77 -7.27
N VAL A 220 -63.37 -35.24 -7.54
CA VAL A 220 -63.76 -36.65 -7.42
C VAL A 220 -63.00 -37.51 -8.43
N SER A 221 -62.78 -37.03 -9.66
CA SER A 221 -61.99 -37.75 -10.67
C SER A 221 -60.48 -37.80 -10.36
N LYS A 222 -59.96 -36.84 -9.59
CA LYS A 222 -58.56 -36.80 -9.12
C LYS A 222 -58.31 -37.57 -7.82
N GLY A 223 -59.35 -38.06 -7.14
CA GLY A 223 -59.21 -38.93 -5.96
C GLY A 223 -58.72 -38.24 -4.68
N GLU A 224 -58.77 -36.91 -4.59
CA GLU A 224 -58.42 -36.20 -3.36
C GLU A 224 -59.47 -36.45 -2.26
N ARG A 225 -59.04 -36.89 -1.07
CA ARG A 225 -59.94 -37.12 0.06
C ARG A 225 -60.54 -35.79 0.55
N MET A 226 -61.86 -35.74 0.56
CA MET A 226 -62.64 -34.63 1.11
C MET A 226 -62.30 -34.40 2.59
N PRO A 227 -62.06 -33.15 3.04
CA PRO A 227 -62.19 -32.84 4.47
C PRO A 227 -63.68 -32.97 4.84
N ALA A 228 -63.93 -33.73 5.91
CA ALA A 228 -65.27 -33.97 6.47
C ALA A 228 -65.89 -32.69 7.05
#